data_AF-A0A9P9D2N1-F1
#
_entry.id   AF-A0A9P9D2N1-F1
#
_cell.length_a   1.000
_cell.length_b   1.000
_cell.length_c   1.000
_cell.angle_alpha   90.00
_cell.angle_beta   90.00
_cell.angle_gamma   90.00
#
_symmetry.space_group_name_H-M   'P 1'
#
loop_
_entity.id
_entity.type
_entity.pdbx_description
1 polymer ?
#
loop_
_entity_poly.entity_id
_entity_poly.type
_entity_poly.pdbx_seq_one_letter_code
_entity_poly.pdbx_strand_id
1 'polypeptide(L)'
;MRLLRFDHSEKLISADFRGKNTPQYAILSHRWGDNEVLFQDLGSDIYKEKDGYQKIKFCAKQAAQDQLEYFWIDTCCIDKWDRRELSKAINSMFRWYKNAARCYVFLSDVSVSTTAETLQLSDWEASFRNSEWFTRGWTLQELIAPVLVDFFSSEGRWLGDKTSLEPPIHEITGIPLKALQNCPLDEFSIAERKKWATNRKTKEEEDNVYCLLGILNVSMPISYGEGKEKAWKRLQDEEEASSNAPFIVPYSRNDHCVGREPQLAELEAKLFGHKQTTTIAIVGPGGTGKSQLALELVYRIRQESKSFSVFWVDAGDMDSLHQGYSSIAQKLDLPNWEDEKADIKALVKQHLSTKGAGQWLLIFDNTDDINLGSGGLPAAQGTNVVDYLPQSDLCSIVFTTTNYDTAERLASRNIVELGAMAPDTAQRMMENHLNTLALQSQQQDAKLLLKELSFLPLAIVQAAAYINTRGITLQEYRSILIRQEEEALERSSESSTDTLLEYGTKHSIATTLFISVDQIRQTSLLAANYLFLAASVDGKDIPLDLLEASSPHEREDAIKVLSSYALITRRPADFALDLHQLVHRTLREWLERRSG
;
A
#
# COMPACT_ATOMS: atom_id res chain seq x y z
N MET A 1 -9.46 0.55 -25.46
CA MET A 1 -8.73 1.26 -26.54
C MET A 1 -9.66 1.38 -27.75
N ARG A 2 -9.32 2.16 -28.78
CA ARG A 2 -10.00 2.09 -30.08
C ARG A 2 -9.24 1.17 -31.00
N LEU A 3 -9.94 0.38 -31.81
CA LEU A 3 -9.38 -0.47 -32.84
C LEU A 3 -9.99 -0.11 -34.21
N LEU A 4 -9.28 -0.43 -35.27
CA LEU A 4 -9.71 -0.24 -36.64
C LEU A 4 -10.10 -1.57 -37.26
N ARG A 5 -11.04 -1.52 -38.20
CA ARG A 5 -11.35 -2.62 -39.12
C ARG A 5 -11.89 -2.05 -40.43
N PHE A 6 -11.84 -2.83 -41.50
CA PHE A 6 -12.59 -2.52 -42.72
C PHE A 6 -13.98 -3.17 -42.66
N ASP A 7 -15.00 -2.45 -43.09
CA ASP A 7 -16.31 -3.06 -43.33
C ASP A 7 -16.38 -3.76 -44.70
N HIS A 8 -17.53 -4.36 -44.99
CA HIS A 8 -17.79 -5.04 -46.26
C HIS A 8 -17.71 -4.12 -47.50
N SER A 9 -17.70 -2.79 -47.31
CA SER A 9 -17.59 -1.79 -48.37
C SER A 9 -16.18 -1.18 -48.46
N GLU A 10 -15.18 -1.81 -47.83
CA GLU A 10 -13.80 -1.33 -47.73
C GLU A 10 -13.68 0.08 -47.10
N LYS A 11 -14.64 0.45 -46.25
CA LYS A 11 -14.55 1.67 -45.45
C LYS A 11 -13.88 1.38 -44.11
N LEU A 12 -12.94 2.24 -43.74
CA LEU A 12 -12.25 2.15 -42.46
C LEU A 12 -13.19 2.58 -41.33
N ILE A 13 -13.39 1.72 -40.33
CA ILE A 13 -14.24 1.96 -39.16
C ILE A 13 -13.37 1.96 -37.90
N SER A 14 -13.59 2.96 -37.04
CA SER A 14 -13.07 2.98 -35.67
C SER A 14 -14.10 2.40 -34.70
N ALA A 15 -13.70 1.38 -33.94
CA ALA A 15 -14.51 0.72 -32.92
C ALA A 15 -13.93 0.99 -31.52
N ASP A 16 -14.77 1.46 -30.59
CA ASP A 16 -14.36 1.82 -29.23
C ASP A 16 -14.65 0.70 -28.21
N PHE A 17 -13.57 0.22 -27.59
CA PHE A 17 -13.57 -0.81 -26.57
C PHE A 17 -13.16 -0.28 -25.18
N ARG A 18 -13.29 1.02 -24.90
CA ARG A 18 -13.13 1.55 -23.53
C ARG A 18 -14.21 0.95 -22.61
N GLY A 19 -13.79 0.36 -21.49
CA GLY A 19 -14.68 -0.30 -20.53
C GLY A 19 -15.30 -1.62 -21.01
N LYS A 20 -14.80 -2.20 -22.10
CA LYS A 20 -15.30 -3.46 -22.70
C LYS A 20 -14.16 -4.45 -22.88
N ASN A 21 -14.50 -5.72 -23.09
CA ASN A 21 -13.50 -6.73 -23.49
C ASN A 21 -12.93 -6.37 -24.86
N THR A 22 -11.61 -6.20 -24.92
CA THR A 22 -10.90 -5.95 -26.17
C THR A 22 -10.77 -7.27 -26.95
N PRO A 23 -11.18 -7.35 -28.22
CA PRO A 23 -11.00 -8.55 -29.06
C PRO A 23 -9.51 -8.79 -29.34
N GLN A 24 -9.17 -9.90 -29.98
CA GLN A 24 -7.81 -10.07 -30.52
C GLN A 24 -7.57 -9.05 -31.65
N TYR A 25 -6.37 -8.46 -31.67
CA TYR A 25 -6.01 -7.46 -32.67
C TYR A 25 -4.54 -7.56 -33.07
N ALA A 26 -4.24 -7.09 -34.28
CA ALA A 26 -2.88 -6.80 -34.71
C ALA A 26 -2.48 -5.37 -34.31
N ILE A 27 -1.20 -5.11 -34.11
CA ILE A 27 -0.68 -3.76 -33.84
C ILE A 27 0.40 -3.39 -34.84
N LEU A 28 0.36 -2.17 -35.37
CA LEU A 28 1.36 -1.67 -36.31
C LEU A 28 2.42 -0.83 -35.59
N SER A 29 3.65 -1.29 -35.64
CA SER A 29 4.84 -0.50 -35.33
C SER A 29 5.41 0.09 -36.62
N HIS A 30 5.57 1.42 -36.65
CA HIS A 30 6.06 2.11 -37.85
C HIS A 30 6.68 3.46 -37.50
N ARG A 31 7.50 3.98 -38.43
CA ARG A 31 7.97 5.37 -38.38
C ARG A 31 6.94 6.29 -39.00
N TRP A 32 6.65 7.42 -38.35
CA TRP A 32 5.79 8.46 -38.95
C TRP A 32 6.49 9.12 -40.14
N GLY A 33 5.76 9.31 -41.22
CA GLY A 33 6.15 10.14 -42.37
C GLY A 33 5.55 11.54 -42.28
N ASP A 34 5.71 12.32 -43.35
CA ASP A 34 5.25 13.71 -43.41
C ASP A 34 3.72 13.83 -43.52
N ASN A 35 3.05 12.82 -44.09
CA ASN A 35 1.61 12.83 -44.39
C ASN A 35 0.89 11.60 -43.81
N GLU A 36 0.84 11.51 -42.48
CA GLU A 36 0.15 10.44 -41.76
C GLU A 36 -1.37 10.63 -41.70
N VAL A 37 -2.08 9.50 -41.62
CA VAL A 37 -3.52 9.49 -41.30
C VAL A 37 -3.69 9.66 -39.80
N LEU A 38 -4.41 10.71 -39.40
CA LEU A 38 -4.71 11.06 -38.02
C LEU A 38 -6.14 10.66 -37.66
N PHE A 39 -6.45 10.66 -36.37
CA PHE A 39 -7.79 10.33 -35.87
C PHE A 39 -8.89 11.19 -36.50
N GLN A 40 -8.62 12.49 -36.71
CA GLN A 40 -9.57 13.44 -37.30
C GLN A 40 -9.92 13.10 -38.75
N ASP A 41 -9.00 12.44 -39.48
CA ASP A 41 -9.21 12.14 -40.89
C ASP A 41 -10.23 11.01 -41.07
N LEU A 42 -10.40 10.12 -40.08
CA LEU A 42 -11.27 8.93 -40.15
C LEU A 42 -12.75 9.28 -40.37
N GLY A 43 -13.17 10.51 -40.06
CA GLY A 43 -14.53 11.01 -40.31
C GLY A 43 -14.80 11.45 -41.76
N SER A 44 -13.76 11.52 -42.59
CA SER A 44 -13.82 11.96 -43.99
C SER A 44 -13.17 10.92 -44.90
N ASP A 45 -13.39 10.96 -46.22
CA ASP A 45 -12.66 10.07 -47.15
C ASP A 45 -11.25 10.59 -47.48
N ILE A 46 -10.81 11.71 -46.89
CA ILE A 46 -9.52 12.37 -47.16
C ILE A 46 -8.34 11.49 -46.73
N TYR A 47 -8.53 10.59 -45.76
CA TYR A 47 -7.46 9.66 -45.36
C TYR A 47 -6.95 8.82 -46.54
N LYS A 48 -7.75 8.58 -47.58
CA LYS A 48 -7.36 7.77 -48.76
C LYS A 48 -6.28 8.43 -49.62
N GLU A 49 -6.14 9.75 -49.52
CA GLU A 49 -5.19 10.55 -50.30
C GLU A 49 -3.85 10.73 -49.59
N LYS A 50 -3.75 10.28 -48.33
CA LYS A 50 -2.53 10.43 -47.51
C LYS A 50 -1.57 9.25 -47.69
N ASP A 51 -0.28 9.54 -47.63
CA ASP A 51 0.77 8.51 -47.75
C ASP A 51 0.68 7.46 -46.64
N GLY A 52 0.31 7.89 -45.42
CA GLY A 52 0.07 6.99 -44.28
C GLY A 52 -1.01 5.93 -44.53
N TYR A 53 -1.90 6.14 -45.52
CA TYR A 53 -2.92 5.16 -45.86
C TYR A 53 -2.33 3.84 -46.39
N GLN A 54 -1.16 3.87 -47.02
CA GLN A 54 -0.48 2.66 -47.46
C GLN A 54 -0.15 1.74 -46.27
N LYS A 55 0.24 2.32 -45.13
CA LYS A 55 0.53 1.59 -43.89
C LYS A 55 -0.72 0.97 -43.28
N ILE A 56 -1.85 1.70 -43.34
CA ILE A 56 -3.16 1.18 -42.92
C ILE A 56 -3.56 -0.02 -43.78
N LYS A 57 -3.49 0.13 -45.11
CA LYS A 57 -3.80 -0.96 -46.05
C LYS A 57 -2.92 -2.18 -45.84
N PHE A 58 -1.61 -1.95 -45.66
CA PHE A 58 -0.66 -3.01 -45.34
C PHE A 58 -1.07 -3.75 -44.06
N CYS A 59 -1.26 -3.02 -42.96
CA CYS A 59 -1.60 -3.60 -41.66
C CYS A 59 -2.92 -4.39 -41.73
N ALA A 60 -3.95 -3.83 -42.36
CA ALA A 60 -5.23 -4.50 -42.51
C ALA A 60 -5.15 -5.78 -43.37
N LYS A 61 -4.39 -5.73 -44.47
CA LYS A 61 -4.17 -6.90 -45.33
C LYS A 61 -3.45 -8.01 -44.58
N GLN A 62 -2.40 -7.66 -43.82
CA GLN A 62 -1.64 -8.61 -43.03
C GLN A 62 -2.47 -9.18 -41.87
N ALA A 63 -3.21 -8.33 -41.15
CA ALA A 63 -4.14 -8.76 -40.10
C ALA A 63 -5.18 -9.74 -40.63
N ALA A 64 -5.76 -9.49 -41.82
CA ALA A 64 -6.71 -10.39 -42.45
C ALA A 64 -6.07 -11.75 -42.82
N GLN A 65 -4.82 -11.77 -43.29
CA GLN A 65 -4.08 -13.02 -43.55
C GLN A 65 -3.86 -13.84 -42.27
N ASP A 66 -3.64 -13.16 -41.15
CA ASP A 66 -3.48 -13.76 -39.82
C ASP A 66 -4.82 -13.97 -39.07
N GLN A 67 -5.96 -13.81 -39.75
CA GLN A 67 -7.31 -14.03 -39.21
C GLN A 67 -7.70 -13.07 -38.06
N LEU A 68 -7.15 -11.86 -38.06
CA LEU A 68 -7.45 -10.80 -37.11
C LEU A 68 -8.36 -9.75 -37.76
N GLU A 69 -9.60 -9.63 -37.28
CA GLU A 69 -10.56 -8.62 -37.78
C GLU A 69 -10.12 -7.20 -37.43
N TYR A 70 -9.51 -7.02 -36.26
CA TYR A 70 -9.17 -5.72 -35.71
C TYR A 70 -7.66 -5.46 -35.75
N PHE A 71 -7.29 -4.21 -35.96
CA PHE A 71 -5.91 -3.76 -35.87
C PHE A 71 -5.79 -2.38 -35.21
N TRP A 72 -4.60 -2.05 -34.71
CA TRP A 72 -4.33 -0.79 -34.03
C TRP A 72 -3.13 -0.06 -34.63
N ILE A 73 -3.26 1.25 -34.75
CA ILE A 73 -2.24 2.17 -35.28
C ILE A 73 -2.28 3.46 -34.47
N ASP A 74 -1.17 3.84 -33.86
CA ASP A 74 -1.05 4.98 -32.93
C ASP A 74 -1.48 6.33 -33.55
N THR A 75 -1.18 6.53 -34.83
CA THR A 75 -1.47 7.79 -35.53
C THR A 75 -2.96 8.14 -35.60
N CYS A 76 -3.82 7.12 -35.76
CA CYS A 76 -5.26 7.30 -35.98
C CYS A 76 -6.16 6.58 -34.97
N CYS A 77 -5.63 5.75 -34.06
CA CYS A 77 -6.41 5.17 -32.96
C CYS A 77 -6.44 6.05 -31.70
N ILE A 78 -5.48 6.99 -31.57
CA ILE A 78 -5.37 7.93 -30.46
C ILE A 78 -5.79 9.32 -30.93
N ASP A 79 -6.73 9.93 -30.22
CA ASP A 79 -7.00 11.35 -30.39
C ASP A 79 -5.95 12.17 -29.64
N LYS A 80 -4.95 12.65 -30.39
CA LYS A 80 -3.83 13.44 -29.84
C LYS A 80 -4.24 14.83 -29.37
N TRP A 81 -5.44 15.31 -29.73
CA TRP A 81 -5.95 16.60 -29.28
C TRP A 81 -6.70 16.51 -27.95
N ASP A 82 -7.15 15.31 -27.55
CA ASP A 82 -7.63 15.05 -26.20
C ASP A 82 -6.45 14.70 -25.28
N ARG A 83 -6.03 15.67 -24.46
CA ARG A 83 -4.92 15.49 -23.51
C ARG A 83 -5.15 14.35 -22.51
N ARG A 84 -6.40 14.10 -22.09
CA ARG A 84 -6.71 13.01 -21.15
C ARG A 84 -6.55 11.67 -21.85
N GLU A 85 -6.99 11.58 -23.09
CA GLU A 85 -6.82 10.37 -23.88
C GLU A 85 -5.36 10.11 -24.21
N LEU A 86 -4.63 11.12 -24.70
CA LEU A 86 -3.21 11.03 -25.01
C LEU A 86 -2.40 10.55 -23.80
N SER A 87 -2.66 11.13 -22.62
CA SER A 87 -2.01 10.71 -21.38
C SER A 87 -2.31 9.25 -21.02
N LYS A 88 -3.58 8.84 -21.09
CA LYS A 88 -3.98 7.44 -20.86
C LYS A 88 -3.37 6.48 -21.88
N ALA A 89 -3.25 6.92 -23.13
CA ALA A 89 -2.70 6.13 -24.22
C ALA A 89 -1.21 5.86 -24.00
N ILE A 90 -0.42 6.90 -23.74
CA ILE A 90 1.01 6.79 -23.46
C ILE A 90 1.29 5.84 -22.28
N ASN A 91 0.55 5.99 -21.17
CA ASN A 91 0.68 5.10 -20.01
C ASN A 91 0.21 3.66 -20.29
N SER A 92 -0.57 3.42 -21.35
CA SER A 92 -1.08 2.10 -21.74
C SER A 92 -0.31 1.46 -22.91
N MET A 93 0.62 2.16 -23.56
CA MET A 93 1.29 1.71 -24.79
C MET A 93 1.89 0.32 -24.66
N PHE A 94 2.74 0.12 -23.64
CA PHE A 94 3.38 -1.17 -23.40
C PHE A 94 2.37 -2.30 -23.26
N ARG A 95 1.29 -2.08 -22.51
CA ARG A 95 0.22 -3.07 -22.35
C ARG A 95 -0.49 -3.37 -23.67
N TRP A 96 -0.72 -2.35 -24.50
CA TRP A 96 -1.35 -2.54 -25.81
C TRP A 96 -0.46 -3.31 -26.79
N TYR A 97 0.85 -3.09 -26.77
CA TYR A 97 1.78 -3.92 -27.53
C TYR A 97 1.88 -5.34 -26.97
N LYS A 98 1.99 -5.49 -25.65
CA LYS A 98 2.04 -6.80 -24.97
C LYS A 98 0.83 -7.68 -25.26
N ASN A 99 -0.36 -7.08 -25.30
CA ASN A 99 -1.61 -7.80 -25.50
C ASN A 99 -2.00 -7.98 -26.98
N ALA A 100 -1.25 -7.40 -27.92
CA ALA A 100 -1.50 -7.61 -29.34
C ALA A 100 -1.22 -9.07 -29.71
N ALA A 101 -2.08 -9.64 -30.56
CA ALA A 101 -1.89 -11.01 -31.04
C ALA A 101 -0.65 -11.10 -31.95
N ARG A 102 -0.40 -10.06 -32.76
CA ARG A 102 0.79 -9.88 -33.59
C ARG A 102 1.17 -8.40 -33.68
N CYS A 103 2.48 -8.12 -33.68
CA CYS A 103 3.03 -6.82 -33.98
C CYS A 103 3.68 -6.83 -35.37
N TYR A 104 3.22 -5.97 -36.27
CA TYR A 104 3.82 -5.81 -37.59
C TYR A 104 4.72 -4.59 -37.58
N VAL A 105 6.01 -4.78 -37.84
CA VAL A 105 6.99 -3.69 -37.98
C VAL A 105 7.13 -3.37 -39.46
N PHE A 106 6.64 -2.21 -39.87
CA PHE A 106 6.74 -1.74 -41.25
C PHE A 106 7.90 -0.76 -41.42
N LEU A 107 8.96 -1.22 -42.10
CA LEU A 107 10.20 -0.48 -42.30
C LEU A 107 10.19 0.23 -43.66
N SER A 108 9.75 1.49 -43.68
CA SER A 108 9.66 2.30 -44.90
C SER A 108 11.02 2.64 -45.54
N ASP A 109 12.12 2.45 -44.81
CA ASP A 109 13.50 2.72 -45.25
C ASP A 109 14.29 1.45 -45.61
N VAL A 110 13.64 0.29 -45.61
CA VAL A 110 14.21 -0.99 -46.03
C VAL A 110 13.47 -1.44 -47.29
N SER A 111 14.13 -1.35 -48.44
CA SER A 111 13.56 -1.74 -49.74
C SER A 111 14.17 -3.04 -50.23
N VAL A 112 13.34 -3.89 -50.82
CA VAL A 112 13.75 -5.17 -51.40
C VAL A 112 13.23 -5.34 -52.82
N SER A 113 13.90 -6.18 -53.61
CA SER A 113 13.47 -6.47 -54.98
C SER A 113 12.07 -7.10 -55.01
N THR A 114 11.19 -6.58 -55.87
CA THR A 114 9.85 -7.12 -56.10
C THR A 114 9.83 -8.31 -57.05
N THR A 115 10.93 -8.57 -57.79
CA THR A 115 11.00 -9.62 -58.81
C THR A 115 11.60 -10.94 -58.31
N ALA A 116 12.29 -10.94 -57.16
CA ALA A 116 12.89 -12.15 -56.60
C ALA A 116 11.82 -13.03 -55.92
N GLU A 117 11.77 -14.32 -56.25
CA GLU A 117 10.83 -15.26 -55.60
C GLU A 117 11.17 -15.49 -54.12
N THR A 118 12.46 -15.54 -53.78
CA THR A 118 12.96 -15.74 -52.40
C THR A 118 13.92 -14.62 -52.04
N LEU A 119 13.72 -13.98 -50.89
CA LEU A 119 14.63 -12.97 -50.35
C LEU A 119 15.73 -13.64 -49.54
N GLN A 120 16.99 -13.27 -49.79
CA GLN A 120 18.12 -13.66 -48.96
C GLN A 120 18.44 -12.55 -47.96
N LEU A 121 18.93 -12.91 -46.77
CA LEU A 121 19.31 -11.95 -45.73
C LEU A 121 20.32 -10.91 -46.28
N SER A 122 21.27 -11.36 -47.09
CA SER A 122 22.28 -10.50 -47.74
C SER A 122 21.70 -9.39 -48.62
N ASP A 123 20.46 -9.55 -49.11
CA ASP A 123 19.83 -8.59 -50.02
C ASP A 123 19.41 -7.30 -49.31
N TRP A 124 19.15 -7.37 -48.00
CA TRP A 124 18.51 -6.28 -47.25
C TRP A 124 19.06 -6.05 -45.84
N GLU A 125 19.91 -6.93 -45.32
CA GLU A 125 20.47 -6.83 -43.95
C GLU A 125 21.15 -5.48 -43.71
N ALA A 126 21.89 -4.97 -44.69
CA ALA A 126 22.57 -3.68 -44.59
C ALA A 126 21.58 -2.52 -44.40
N SER A 127 20.48 -2.48 -45.16
CA SER A 127 19.42 -1.47 -44.98
C SER A 127 18.67 -1.66 -43.66
N PHE A 128 18.42 -2.90 -43.26
CA PHE A 128 17.77 -3.21 -41.99
C PHE A 128 18.58 -2.72 -40.79
N ARG A 129 19.89 -3.01 -40.76
CA ARG A 129 20.81 -2.53 -39.71
C ARG A 129 20.89 -1.01 -39.63
N ASN A 130 20.69 -0.32 -40.76
CA ASN A 130 20.71 1.13 -40.84
C ASN A 130 19.33 1.78 -40.70
N SER A 131 18.25 0.99 -40.50
CA SER A 131 16.90 1.53 -40.39
C SER A 131 16.79 2.48 -39.21
N GLU A 132 16.22 3.65 -39.45
CA GLU A 132 15.98 4.64 -38.40
C GLU A 132 14.99 4.15 -37.34
N TRP A 133 14.20 3.12 -37.65
CA TRP A 133 13.28 2.50 -36.70
C TRP A 133 14.01 2.04 -35.43
N PHE A 134 15.20 1.45 -35.54
CA PHE A 134 15.98 1.01 -34.38
C PHE A 134 16.46 2.16 -33.49
N THR A 135 16.57 3.37 -34.04
CA THR A 135 17.04 4.54 -33.31
C THR A 135 15.93 5.25 -32.53
N ARG A 136 14.65 4.93 -32.75
CA ARG A 136 13.54 5.65 -32.10
C ARG A 136 13.37 5.22 -30.63
N GLY A 137 12.96 6.16 -29.77
CA GLY A 137 12.62 5.86 -28.37
C GLY A 137 11.50 4.82 -28.24
N TRP A 138 10.36 5.06 -28.89
CA TRP A 138 9.16 4.22 -28.81
C TRP A 138 9.38 2.76 -29.25
N THR A 139 10.31 2.53 -30.19
CA THR A 139 10.73 1.20 -30.63
C THR A 139 11.05 0.25 -29.48
N LEU A 140 11.47 0.75 -28.31
CA LEU A 140 11.65 -0.09 -27.13
C LEU A 140 10.39 -0.87 -26.76
N GLN A 141 9.27 -0.18 -26.55
CA GLN A 141 8.02 -0.83 -26.16
C GLN A 141 7.46 -1.66 -27.32
N GLU A 142 7.61 -1.16 -28.55
CA GLU A 142 7.13 -1.82 -29.77
C GLU A 142 7.84 -3.16 -30.04
N LEU A 143 9.10 -3.30 -29.58
CA LEU A 143 9.92 -4.50 -29.74
C LEU A 143 9.87 -5.44 -28.54
N ILE A 144 9.96 -4.90 -27.32
CA ILE A 144 10.11 -5.70 -26.09
C ILE A 144 8.75 -6.24 -25.60
N ALA A 145 7.69 -5.44 -25.69
CA ALA A 145 6.40 -5.81 -25.10
C ALA A 145 5.69 -6.97 -25.82
N PRO A 146 5.56 -6.98 -27.17
CA PRO A 146 4.83 -8.04 -27.88
C PRO A 146 5.63 -9.36 -27.92
N VAL A 147 4.90 -10.48 -27.90
CA VAL A 147 5.48 -11.81 -28.04
C VAL A 147 5.87 -12.10 -29.48
N LEU A 148 4.95 -11.86 -30.42
CA LEU A 148 5.14 -12.09 -31.86
C LEU A 148 5.37 -10.76 -32.58
N VAL A 149 6.52 -10.61 -33.22
CA VAL A 149 6.87 -9.43 -34.02
C VAL A 149 7.38 -9.88 -35.39
N ASP A 150 6.74 -9.39 -36.44
CA ASP A 150 7.06 -9.70 -37.84
C ASP A 150 7.55 -8.41 -38.53
N PHE A 151 8.71 -8.48 -39.20
CA PHE A 151 9.34 -7.35 -39.88
C PHE A 151 9.06 -7.37 -41.38
N PHE A 152 8.71 -6.20 -41.93
CA PHE A 152 8.35 -6.04 -43.33
C PHE A 152 9.07 -4.85 -43.98
N SER A 153 9.40 -5.01 -45.27
CA SER A 153 9.99 -3.96 -46.12
C SER A 153 8.98 -2.87 -46.51
N SER A 154 9.45 -1.82 -47.18
CA SER A 154 8.59 -0.77 -47.78
C SER A 154 7.58 -1.30 -48.80
N GLU A 155 7.89 -2.43 -49.44
CA GLU A 155 7.01 -3.12 -50.40
C GLU A 155 6.04 -4.09 -49.70
N GLY A 156 6.11 -4.23 -48.37
CA GLY A 156 5.31 -5.16 -47.59
C GLY A 156 5.75 -6.61 -47.70
N ARG A 157 7.02 -6.88 -48.05
CA ARG A 157 7.58 -8.24 -48.06
C ARG A 157 8.11 -8.60 -46.67
N TRP A 158 7.84 -9.83 -46.23
CA TRP A 158 8.32 -10.35 -44.96
C TRP A 158 9.83 -10.54 -44.98
N LEU A 159 10.51 -9.97 -43.98
CA LEU A 159 11.97 -10.01 -43.81
C LEU A 159 12.38 -11.08 -42.77
N GLY A 160 11.54 -11.29 -41.76
CA GLY A 160 11.79 -12.21 -40.66
C GLY A 160 10.92 -11.89 -39.46
N ASP A 161 10.90 -12.79 -38.49
CA ASP A 161 10.30 -12.55 -37.17
C ASP A 161 11.37 -12.21 -36.13
N LYS A 162 10.93 -11.74 -34.94
CA LYS A 162 11.80 -11.39 -33.82
C LYS A 162 12.81 -12.48 -33.49
N THR A 163 12.40 -13.74 -33.50
CA THR A 163 13.23 -14.89 -33.12
C THR A 163 14.31 -15.17 -34.17
N SER A 164 13.94 -15.15 -35.45
CA SER A 164 14.88 -15.33 -36.57
C SER A 164 15.89 -14.18 -36.70
N LEU A 165 15.53 -12.98 -36.23
CA LEU A 165 16.34 -11.77 -36.28
C LEU A 165 16.91 -11.36 -34.91
N GLU A 166 16.88 -12.24 -33.90
CA GLU A 166 17.37 -11.97 -32.55
C GLU A 166 18.83 -11.47 -32.53
N PRO A 167 19.80 -12.15 -33.19
CA PRO A 167 21.19 -11.70 -33.20
C PRO A 167 21.40 -10.29 -33.78
N PRO A 168 20.94 -9.95 -35.00
CA PRO A 168 21.11 -8.59 -35.52
C PRO A 168 20.35 -7.55 -34.69
N ILE A 169 19.16 -7.86 -34.17
CA ILE A 169 18.41 -6.93 -33.31
C ILE A 169 19.17 -6.64 -32.02
N HIS A 170 19.74 -7.66 -31.37
CA HIS A 170 20.56 -7.49 -30.18
C HIS A 170 21.79 -6.61 -30.47
N GLU A 171 22.51 -6.87 -31.56
CA GLU A 171 23.68 -6.10 -31.96
C GLU A 171 23.36 -4.62 -32.24
N ILE A 172 22.23 -4.33 -32.90
CA ILE A 172 21.82 -2.96 -33.23
C ILE A 172 21.36 -2.20 -31.97
N THR A 173 20.56 -2.86 -31.13
CA THR A 173 19.83 -2.18 -30.04
C THR A 173 20.53 -2.23 -28.68
N GLY A 174 21.43 -3.18 -28.47
CA GLY A 174 22.03 -3.49 -27.17
C GLY A 174 21.05 -4.11 -26.15
N ILE A 175 19.82 -4.44 -26.55
CA ILE A 175 18.83 -5.08 -25.67
C ILE A 175 19.22 -6.55 -25.48
N PRO A 176 19.33 -7.08 -24.24
CA PRO A 176 19.69 -8.48 -24.01
C PRO A 176 18.76 -9.47 -24.72
N LEU A 177 19.32 -10.57 -25.23
CA LEU A 177 18.53 -11.63 -25.89
C LEU A 177 17.36 -12.13 -25.02
N LYS A 178 17.59 -12.29 -23.72
CA LYS A 178 16.53 -12.66 -22.76
C LYS A 178 15.35 -11.68 -22.78
N ALA A 179 15.60 -10.38 -22.88
CA ALA A 179 14.53 -9.38 -22.95
C ALA A 179 13.78 -9.47 -24.28
N LEU A 180 14.48 -9.72 -25.40
CA LEU A 180 13.86 -9.96 -26.71
C LEU A 180 12.97 -11.22 -26.70
N GLN A 181 13.36 -12.23 -25.92
CA GLN A 181 12.61 -13.48 -25.68
C GLN A 181 11.45 -13.32 -24.66
N ASN A 182 11.07 -12.09 -24.32
CA ASN A 182 9.98 -11.76 -23.38
C ASN A 182 10.18 -12.31 -21.96
N CYS A 183 11.44 -12.48 -21.52
CA CYS A 183 11.75 -12.74 -20.11
C CYS A 183 11.14 -11.64 -19.21
N PRO A 184 10.61 -11.96 -18.03
CA PRO A 184 10.06 -10.97 -17.11
C PRO A 184 11.02 -9.79 -16.87
N LEU A 185 10.50 -8.56 -16.94
CA LEU A 185 11.33 -7.34 -16.90
C LEU A 185 11.94 -7.06 -15.51
N ASP A 186 11.41 -7.70 -14.47
CA ASP A 186 11.93 -7.68 -13.10
C ASP A 186 13.23 -8.48 -12.92
N GLU A 187 13.56 -9.39 -13.86
CA GLU A 187 14.89 -10.01 -13.92
C GLU A 187 16.00 -9.01 -14.30
N PHE A 188 15.65 -7.84 -14.82
CA PHE A 188 16.59 -6.79 -15.21
C PHE A 188 16.51 -5.61 -14.24
N SER A 189 17.68 -5.16 -13.79
CA SER A 189 17.77 -3.99 -12.91
C SER A 189 17.15 -2.76 -13.57
N ILE A 190 16.58 -1.84 -12.78
CA ILE A 190 16.03 -0.59 -13.30
C ILE A 190 17.10 0.21 -14.06
N ALA A 191 18.34 0.22 -13.56
CA ALA A 191 19.46 0.88 -14.21
C ALA A 191 19.76 0.27 -15.59
N GLU A 192 19.68 -1.05 -15.74
CA GLU A 192 19.84 -1.72 -17.02
C GLU A 192 18.70 -1.39 -17.99
N ARG A 193 17.45 -1.45 -17.53
CA ARG A 193 16.27 -1.09 -18.34
C ARG A 193 16.35 0.35 -18.86
N LYS A 194 16.80 1.29 -18.02
CA LYS A 194 17.03 2.70 -18.42
C LYS A 194 18.12 2.84 -19.49
N LYS A 195 19.16 2.00 -19.46
CA LYS A 195 20.25 2.04 -20.46
C LYS A 195 19.76 1.70 -21.87
N TRP A 196 18.68 0.92 -22.01
CA TRP A 196 18.12 0.60 -23.33
C TRP A 196 17.64 1.83 -24.11
N ALA A 197 17.38 2.96 -23.42
CA ALA A 197 16.97 4.22 -24.03
C ALA A 197 18.13 5.19 -24.36
N THR A 198 19.37 4.95 -23.90
CA THR A 198 20.43 5.97 -23.89
C THR A 198 20.81 6.53 -25.26
N ASN A 199 20.80 5.71 -26.31
CA ASN A 199 21.23 6.11 -27.67
C ASN A 199 20.06 6.36 -28.63
N ARG A 200 18.85 6.51 -28.09
CA ARG A 200 17.64 6.66 -28.91
C ARG A 200 17.31 8.13 -29.16
N LYS A 201 16.69 8.38 -30.31
CA LYS A 201 16.21 9.69 -30.78
C LYS A 201 14.70 9.74 -30.66
N THR A 202 14.19 10.90 -30.28
CA THR A 202 12.75 11.17 -30.18
C THR A 202 12.43 12.52 -30.81
N LYS A 203 11.20 12.68 -31.30
CA LYS A 203 10.73 13.94 -31.89
C LYS A 203 10.48 14.97 -30.80
N GLU A 204 9.69 14.60 -29.80
CA GLU A 204 9.54 15.34 -28.56
C GLU A 204 10.61 14.89 -27.57
N GLU A 205 11.23 15.82 -26.86
CA GLU A 205 12.36 15.49 -25.98
C GLU A 205 11.93 14.64 -24.77
N GLU A 206 10.70 14.82 -24.28
CA GLU A 206 10.09 14.08 -23.18
C GLU A 206 9.81 12.62 -23.52
N ASP A 207 9.66 12.28 -24.81
CA ASP A 207 9.47 10.89 -25.23
C ASP A 207 10.68 10.01 -24.89
N ASN A 208 11.86 10.59 -24.62
CA ASN A 208 13.00 9.84 -24.04
C ASN A 208 12.67 9.24 -22.66
N VAL A 209 11.73 9.85 -21.94
CA VAL A 209 11.21 9.40 -20.65
C VAL A 209 9.98 8.54 -20.88
N TYR A 210 9.02 9.01 -21.68
CA TYR A 210 7.74 8.33 -21.84
C TYR A 210 7.85 6.95 -22.49
N CYS A 211 8.85 6.73 -23.34
CA CYS A 211 9.14 5.40 -23.89
C CYS A 211 9.60 4.38 -22.83
N LEU A 212 9.98 4.81 -21.62
CA LEU A 212 10.38 3.93 -20.52
C LEU A 212 9.23 3.53 -19.59
N LEU A 213 8.08 4.20 -19.62
CA LEU A 213 7.02 4.04 -18.61
C LEU A 213 6.59 2.59 -18.42
N GLY A 214 6.19 1.90 -19.49
CA GLY A 214 5.78 0.52 -19.38
C GLY A 214 6.93 -0.48 -19.18
N ILE A 215 8.17 -0.09 -19.49
CA ILE A 215 9.37 -0.90 -19.25
C ILE A 215 9.75 -0.86 -17.77
N LEU A 216 9.57 0.29 -17.14
CA LEU A 216 9.78 0.50 -15.71
C LEU A 216 8.54 0.18 -14.86
N ASN A 217 7.40 -0.09 -15.51
CA ASN A 217 6.10 -0.30 -14.88
C ASN A 217 5.65 0.89 -14.02
N VAL A 218 5.85 2.10 -14.54
CA VAL A 218 5.48 3.37 -13.90
C VAL A 218 4.37 4.05 -14.72
N SER A 219 3.46 4.74 -14.04
CA SER A 219 2.42 5.58 -14.67
C SER A 219 2.53 7.00 -14.16
N MET A 220 2.51 7.99 -15.06
CA MET A 220 2.62 9.41 -14.69
C MET A 220 1.85 10.33 -15.65
N PRO A 221 1.41 11.52 -15.22
CA PRO A 221 0.75 12.49 -16.12
C PRO A 221 1.67 12.95 -17.27
N ILE A 222 1.16 12.98 -18.50
CA ILE A 222 1.95 13.43 -19.67
C ILE A 222 1.86 14.94 -19.84
N SER A 223 3.02 15.59 -19.91
CA SER A 223 3.15 17.03 -20.09
C SER A 223 4.23 17.36 -21.13
N TYR A 224 3.82 17.49 -22.40
CA TYR A 224 4.72 17.97 -23.45
C TYR A 224 5.01 19.47 -23.31
N GLY A 225 6.26 19.87 -23.53
CA GLY A 225 6.76 21.23 -23.33
C GLY A 225 7.34 21.48 -21.92
N GLU A 226 7.41 20.45 -21.05
CA GLU A 226 8.05 20.57 -19.74
C GLU A 226 9.58 20.42 -19.81
N GLY A 227 10.07 19.81 -20.89
CA GLY A 227 11.47 19.51 -21.12
C GLY A 227 11.90 18.16 -20.56
N LYS A 228 12.89 17.53 -21.21
CA LYS A 228 13.34 16.17 -20.88
C LYS A 228 13.78 16.02 -19.41
N GLU A 229 14.47 17.01 -18.87
CA GLU A 229 14.99 16.97 -17.50
C GLU A 229 13.88 16.92 -16.44
N LYS A 230 12.80 17.68 -16.63
CA LYS A 230 11.66 17.68 -15.70
C LYS A 230 10.87 16.40 -15.79
N ALA A 231 10.61 15.91 -17.00
CA ALA A 231 9.97 14.62 -17.21
C ALA A 231 10.80 13.49 -16.55
N TRP A 232 12.14 13.53 -16.66
CA TRP A 232 13.03 12.56 -16.03
C TRP A 232 12.98 12.61 -14.50
N LYS A 233 12.96 13.80 -13.92
CA LYS A 233 12.80 13.97 -12.46
C LYS A 233 11.49 13.38 -11.97
N ARG A 234 10.37 13.65 -12.65
CA ARG A 234 9.07 13.10 -12.27
C ARG A 234 9.02 11.58 -12.40
N LEU A 235 9.67 11.01 -13.42
CA LEU A 235 9.82 9.55 -13.52
C LEU A 235 10.59 8.98 -12.31
N GLN A 236 11.63 9.66 -11.83
CA GLN A 236 12.36 9.24 -10.62
C GLN A 236 11.49 9.32 -9.37
N ASP A 237 10.73 10.40 -9.20
CA ASP A 237 9.80 10.57 -8.08
C ASP A 237 8.73 9.44 -8.06
N GLU A 238 8.19 9.09 -9.22
CA GLU A 238 7.20 8.02 -9.38
C GLU A 238 7.81 6.61 -9.23
N GLU A 239 9.07 6.42 -9.60
CA GLU A 239 9.81 5.18 -9.35
C GLU A 239 10.07 5.00 -7.85
N GLU A 240 10.46 6.05 -7.15
CA GLU A 240 10.60 6.04 -5.69
C GLU A 240 9.26 5.75 -5.02
N ALA A 241 8.17 6.33 -5.51
CA ALA A 241 6.81 6.07 -5.04
C ALA A 241 6.31 4.64 -5.37
N SER A 242 6.56 4.13 -6.57
CA SER A 242 6.17 2.78 -7.02
C SER A 242 7.02 1.69 -6.35
N SER A 243 8.25 2.01 -5.94
CA SER A 243 9.09 1.13 -5.11
C SER A 243 8.59 0.99 -3.66
N ASN A 244 7.65 1.85 -3.23
CA ASN A 244 7.00 1.71 -1.93
C ASN A 244 5.75 0.83 -2.09
N ALA A 245 5.89 -0.46 -1.80
CA ALA A 245 4.73 -1.33 -1.60
C ALA A 245 3.73 -0.69 -0.62
N PRO A 246 2.40 -0.85 -0.81
CA PRO A 246 1.37 -0.25 0.03
C PRO A 246 1.69 -0.38 1.53
N PHE A 247 1.73 0.74 2.24
CA PHE A 247 2.01 0.79 3.66
C PHE A 247 0.89 1.57 4.34
N ILE A 248 -0.12 0.84 4.84
CA ILE A 248 -1.28 1.38 5.52
C ILE A 248 -1.12 1.07 6.99
N VAL A 249 -0.47 1.96 7.71
CA VAL A 249 -0.25 1.86 9.16
C VAL A 249 -0.60 3.22 9.75
N PRO A 250 -1.61 3.30 10.65
CA PRO A 250 -2.11 4.59 11.14
C PRO A 250 -1.19 5.24 12.18
N TYR A 251 -0.14 4.55 12.62
CA TYR A 251 0.74 4.98 13.70
C TYR A 251 2.18 5.14 13.20
N SER A 252 2.83 6.24 13.57
CA SER A 252 4.27 6.44 13.40
C SER A 252 5.08 5.48 14.27
N ARG A 253 6.32 5.17 13.87
CA ARG A 253 7.23 4.38 14.70
C ARG A 253 7.46 5.08 16.03
N ASN A 254 7.42 4.31 17.11
CA ASN A 254 7.74 4.79 18.45
C ASN A 254 9.24 4.70 18.71
N ASP A 255 9.94 5.83 18.64
CA ASP A 255 11.40 5.91 18.87
C ASP A 255 11.82 5.62 20.33
N HIS A 256 10.86 5.57 21.26
CA HIS A 256 11.09 5.25 22.67
C HIS A 256 10.80 3.79 23.02
N CYS A 257 10.52 2.93 22.04
CA CYS A 257 10.29 1.51 22.28
C CYS A 257 11.55 0.84 22.87
N VAL A 258 11.39 0.06 23.95
CA VAL A 258 12.51 -0.58 24.64
C VAL A 258 12.25 -2.06 24.95
N GLY A 259 13.26 -2.88 24.67
CA GLY A 259 13.26 -4.31 24.95
C GLY A 259 12.33 -5.12 24.04
N ARG A 260 11.84 -6.25 24.56
CA ARG A 260 11.03 -7.25 23.82
C ARG A 260 11.73 -7.92 22.62
N GLU A 261 13.04 -7.81 22.52
CA GLU A 261 13.84 -8.45 21.45
C GLU A 261 13.61 -9.96 21.32
N PRO A 262 13.48 -10.76 22.40
CA PRO A 262 13.19 -12.18 22.25
C PRO A 262 11.85 -12.43 21.55
N GLN A 263 10.82 -11.64 21.90
CA GLN A 263 9.49 -11.75 21.31
C GLN A 263 9.48 -11.25 19.86
N LEU A 264 10.22 -10.18 19.54
CA LEU A 264 10.36 -9.69 18.15
C LEU A 264 11.08 -10.72 17.28
N ALA A 265 12.22 -11.26 17.75
CA ALA A 265 12.94 -12.30 17.04
C ALA A 265 12.09 -13.57 16.84
N GLU A 266 11.26 -13.94 17.82
CA GLU A 266 10.32 -15.05 17.68
C GLU A 266 9.23 -14.77 16.64
N LEU A 267 8.68 -13.56 16.61
CA LEU A 267 7.72 -13.13 15.60
C LEU A 267 8.35 -13.16 14.20
N GLU A 268 9.50 -12.51 14.04
CA GLU A 268 10.26 -12.45 12.78
C GLU A 268 10.58 -13.85 12.24
N ALA A 269 11.03 -14.77 13.10
CA ALA A 269 11.34 -16.14 12.72
C ALA A 269 10.11 -16.97 12.29
N LYS A 270 8.92 -16.62 12.78
CA LYS A 270 7.66 -17.30 12.46
C LYS A 270 7.00 -16.76 11.17
N LEU A 271 7.30 -15.53 10.77
CA LEU A 271 6.73 -14.92 9.57
C LEU A 271 7.16 -15.64 8.28
N PHE A 272 6.26 -15.67 7.29
CA PHE A 272 6.48 -16.14 5.92
C PHE A 272 6.90 -17.62 5.80
N GLY A 273 6.16 -18.50 6.48
CA GLY A 273 6.36 -19.96 6.38
C GLY A 273 6.04 -20.49 4.98
N HIS A 274 6.96 -21.25 4.36
CA HIS A 274 6.99 -21.57 2.92
C HIS A 274 5.88 -22.47 2.33
N LYS A 275 4.68 -22.61 2.95
CA LYS A 275 3.64 -23.54 2.44
C LYS A 275 2.18 -23.07 2.57
N GLN A 276 1.87 -22.17 3.50
CA GLN A 276 0.51 -21.65 3.72
C GLN A 276 0.59 -20.31 4.44
N THR A 277 -0.52 -19.59 4.53
CA THR A 277 -0.59 -18.33 5.26
C THR A 277 -0.22 -18.56 6.72
N THR A 278 0.86 -17.94 7.18
CA THR A 278 1.21 -18.00 8.60
C THR A 278 0.29 -17.07 9.36
N THR A 279 -0.48 -17.62 10.27
CA THR A 279 -1.21 -16.83 11.27
C THR A 279 -0.47 -16.87 12.60
N ILE A 280 -0.30 -15.72 13.25
CA ILE A 280 0.35 -15.56 14.56
C ILE A 280 -0.54 -14.70 15.45
N ALA A 281 -0.66 -15.03 16.74
CA ALA A 281 -1.36 -14.20 17.72
C ALA A 281 -0.42 -13.71 18.82
N ILE A 282 -0.41 -12.40 19.06
CA ILE A 282 0.24 -11.76 20.21
C ILE A 282 -0.82 -11.62 21.30
N VAL A 283 -0.66 -12.37 22.38
CA VAL A 283 -1.63 -12.42 23.48
C VAL A 283 -1.03 -11.90 24.78
N GLY A 284 -1.82 -11.25 25.60
CA GLY A 284 -1.41 -10.84 26.93
C GLY A 284 -2.30 -9.79 27.56
N PRO A 285 -2.13 -9.49 28.86
CA PRO A 285 -2.98 -8.56 29.58
C PRO A 285 -3.06 -7.16 28.95
N GLY A 286 -4.08 -6.40 29.33
CA GLY A 286 -4.19 -5.00 28.93
C GLY A 286 -2.95 -4.18 29.34
N GLY A 287 -2.46 -3.32 28.45
CA GLY A 287 -1.39 -2.37 28.76
C GLY A 287 0.03 -2.94 28.70
N THR A 288 0.20 -4.20 28.29
CA THR A 288 1.52 -4.86 28.14
C THR A 288 2.29 -4.49 26.88
N GLY A 289 1.67 -3.72 25.97
CA GLY A 289 2.31 -3.20 24.75
C GLY A 289 2.18 -4.08 23.51
N LYS A 290 1.13 -4.91 23.39
CA LYS A 290 0.92 -5.79 22.23
C LYS A 290 0.89 -5.05 20.89
N SER A 291 0.09 -3.99 20.79
CA SER A 291 -0.01 -3.16 19.59
C SER A 291 1.33 -2.46 19.29
N GLN A 292 2.08 -2.06 20.33
CA GLN A 292 3.42 -1.49 20.16
C GLN A 292 4.45 -2.52 19.66
N LEU A 293 4.35 -3.78 20.11
CA LEU A 293 5.18 -4.88 19.60
C LEU A 293 4.90 -5.17 18.13
N ALA A 294 3.61 -5.23 17.75
CA ALA A 294 3.20 -5.40 16.36
C ALA A 294 3.64 -4.23 15.47
N LEU A 295 3.55 -3.00 15.99
CA LEU A 295 4.00 -1.79 15.29
C LEU A 295 5.51 -1.79 15.05
N GLU A 296 6.31 -2.13 16.06
CA GLU A 296 7.76 -2.22 15.92
C GLU A 296 8.18 -3.32 14.93
N LEU A 297 7.52 -4.49 14.97
CA LEU A 297 7.71 -5.56 13.98
C LEU A 297 7.50 -5.06 12.55
N VAL A 298 6.39 -4.35 12.31
CA VAL A 298 6.05 -3.78 11.01
C VAL A 298 7.12 -2.82 10.51
N TYR A 299 7.63 -1.93 11.37
CA TYR A 299 8.67 -0.98 10.99
C TYR A 299 10.03 -1.64 10.74
N ARG A 300 10.38 -2.70 11.46
CA ARG A 300 11.60 -3.49 11.20
C ARG A 300 11.55 -4.16 9.84
N ILE A 301 10.46 -4.85 9.52
CA ILE A 301 10.26 -5.48 8.22
C ILE A 301 10.33 -4.45 7.09
N ARG A 302 9.72 -3.27 7.28
CA ARG A 302 9.77 -2.20 6.28
C ARG A 302 11.18 -1.63 6.06
N GLN A 303 12.02 -1.63 7.09
CA GLN A 303 13.42 -1.22 6.99
C GLN A 303 14.27 -2.26 6.26
N GLU A 304 14.04 -3.54 6.54
CA GLU A 304 14.75 -4.64 5.88
C GLU A 304 14.36 -4.78 4.41
N SER A 305 13.11 -4.48 4.07
CA SER A 305 12.68 -4.45 2.68
C SER A 305 11.44 -3.58 2.42
N LYS A 306 11.59 -2.69 1.43
CA LYS A 306 10.55 -1.74 1.01
C LYS A 306 9.53 -2.34 0.03
N SER A 307 9.77 -3.57 -0.45
CA SER A 307 8.90 -4.27 -1.39
C SER A 307 7.71 -4.98 -0.72
N PHE A 308 7.65 -5.01 0.61
CA PHE A 308 6.57 -5.65 1.36
C PHE A 308 5.39 -4.72 1.57
N SER A 309 4.19 -5.18 1.21
CA SER A 309 2.96 -4.47 1.53
C SER A 309 2.58 -4.73 2.99
N VAL A 310 2.22 -3.69 3.72
CA VAL A 310 1.74 -3.81 5.11
C VAL A 310 0.40 -3.13 5.24
N PHE A 311 -0.54 -3.85 5.85
CA PHE A 311 -1.89 -3.39 6.11
C PHE A 311 -2.20 -3.53 7.59
N TRP A 312 -2.65 -2.45 8.21
CA TRP A 312 -3.09 -2.43 9.59
C TRP A 312 -4.59 -2.20 9.65
N VAL A 313 -5.30 -3.10 10.32
CA VAL A 313 -6.75 -3.02 10.51
C VAL A 313 -7.02 -3.07 12.01
N ASP A 314 -7.79 -2.08 12.47
CA ASP A 314 -8.36 -2.14 13.80
C ASP A 314 -9.60 -3.03 13.79
N ALA A 315 -9.61 -3.98 14.69
CA ALA A 315 -10.60 -5.04 14.76
C ALA A 315 -11.25 -5.05 16.16
N GLY A 316 -11.34 -3.89 16.80
CA GLY A 316 -12.07 -3.72 18.05
C GLY A 316 -13.57 -4.00 17.91
N ASP A 317 -14.13 -3.73 16.73
CA ASP A 317 -15.53 -3.95 16.41
C ASP A 317 -15.70 -4.19 14.90
N MET A 318 -16.93 -4.53 14.47
CA MET A 318 -17.22 -4.85 13.07
C MET A 318 -17.16 -3.63 12.14
N ASP A 319 -17.53 -2.44 12.61
CA ASP A 319 -17.55 -1.24 11.78
C ASP A 319 -16.12 -0.76 11.51
N SER A 320 -15.26 -0.75 12.53
CA SER A 320 -13.82 -0.48 12.43
C SER A 320 -13.13 -1.47 11.47
N LEU A 321 -13.46 -2.76 11.57
CA LEU A 321 -12.96 -3.81 10.68
C LEU A 321 -13.38 -3.55 9.21
N HIS A 322 -14.65 -3.21 8.99
CA HIS A 322 -15.16 -2.87 7.67
C HIS A 322 -14.47 -1.63 7.09
N GLN A 323 -14.31 -0.57 7.88
CA GLN A 323 -13.63 0.64 7.47
C GLN A 323 -12.17 0.37 7.09
N GLY A 324 -11.45 -0.44 7.87
CA GLY A 324 -10.07 -0.83 7.55
C GLY A 324 -9.97 -1.55 6.20
N TYR A 325 -10.89 -2.47 5.90
CA TYR A 325 -10.94 -3.15 4.59
C TYR A 325 -11.30 -2.19 3.44
N SER A 326 -12.18 -1.22 3.67
CA SER A 326 -12.48 -0.16 2.70
C SER A 326 -11.25 0.70 2.38
N SER A 327 -10.47 1.08 3.40
CA SER A 327 -9.22 1.82 3.22
C SER A 327 -8.18 1.01 2.43
N ILE A 328 -8.09 -0.30 2.67
CA ILE A 328 -7.23 -1.19 1.89
C ILE A 328 -7.69 -1.25 0.43
N ALA A 329 -8.98 -1.44 0.18
CA ALA A 329 -9.54 -1.52 -1.17
C ALA A 329 -9.30 -0.24 -1.97
N GLN A 330 -9.49 0.92 -1.32
CA GLN A 330 -9.20 2.23 -1.91
C GLN A 330 -7.73 2.39 -2.25
N LYS A 331 -6.81 2.04 -1.33
CA LYS A 331 -5.38 2.22 -1.54
C LYS A 331 -4.81 1.30 -2.61
N LEU A 332 -5.38 0.11 -2.76
CA LEU A 332 -5.06 -0.86 -3.80
C LEU A 332 -5.75 -0.59 -5.13
N ASP A 333 -6.60 0.46 -5.21
CA ASP A 333 -7.37 0.83 -6.39
C ASP A 333 -8.18 -0.35 -6.97
N LEU A 334 -8.85 -1.10 -6.09
CA LEU A 334 -9.56 -2.33 -6.49
C LEU A 334 -10.81 -2.01 -7.33
N PRO A 335 -11.05 -2.69 -8.47
CA PRO A 335 -12.22 -2.40 -9.28
C PRO A 335 -13.52 -2.59 -8.48
N ASN A 336 -14.45 -1.65 -8.62
CA ASN A 336 -15.76 -1.62 -7.98
C ASN A 336 -15.75 -1.40 -6.45
N TRP A 337 -14.64 -0.92 -5.86
CA TRP A 337 -14.60 -0.60 -4.42
C TRP A 337 -15.56 0.55 -4.03
N GLU A 338 -15.92 1.42 -4.98
CA GLU A 338 -16.86 2.55 -4.81
C GLU A 338 -18.35 2.14 -4.91
N ASP A 339 -18.66 0.90 -5.32
CA ASP A 339 -20.05 0.45 -5.43
C ASP A 339 -20.58 0.10 -4.03
N GLU A 340 -21.62 0.81 -3.57
CA GLU A 340 -22.29 0.57 -2.27
C GLU A 340 -22.81 -0.87 -2.09
N LYS A 341 -23.00 -1.61 -3.19
CA LYS A 341 -23.46 -3.01 -3.17
C LYS A 341 -22.31 -4.02 -3.23
N ALA A 342 -21.06 -3.57 -3.44
CA ALA A 342 -19.93 -4.46 -3.54
C ALA A 342 -19.55 -5.04 -2.18
N ASP A 343 -19.24 -6.33 -2.16
CA ASP A 343 -18.72 -6.99 -0.97
C ASP A 343 -17.21 -6.71 -0.82
N ILE A 344 -16.87 -5.59 -0.19
CA ILE A 344 -15.50 -5.09 -0.03
C ILE A 344 -14.57 -6.15 0.58
N LYS A 345 -15.04 -6.91 1.58
CA LYS A 345 -14.25 -7.99 2.20
C LYS A 345 -13.87 -9.07 1.18
N ALA A 346 -14.80 -9.43 0.28
CA ALA A 346 -14.55 -10.44 -0.74
C ALA A 346 -13.54 -9.94 -1.79
N LEU A 347 -13.63 -8.66 -2.18
CA LEU A 347 -12.69 -8.04 -3.12
C LEU A 347 -11.26 -8.03 -2.60
N VAL A 348 -11.06 -7.52 -1.38
CA VAL A 348 -9.73 -7.47 -0.74
C VAL A 348 -9.18 -8.88 -0.53
N LYS A 349 -10.01 -9.80 -0.02
CA LYS A 349 -9.63 -11.19 0.18
C LYS A 349 -9.18 -11.85 -1.12
N GLN A 350 -9.96 -11.70 -2.19
CA GLN A 350 -9.63 -12.26 -3.49
C GLN A 350 -8.32 -11.69 -4.02
N HIS A 351 -8.14 -10.36 -3.96
CA HIS A 351 -6.93 -9.70 -4.43
C HIS A 351 -5.68 -10.19 -3.68
N LEU A 352 -5.70 -10.13 -2.34
CA LEU A 352 -4.59 -10.54 -1.48
C LEU A 352 -4.29 -12.05 -1.56
N SER A 353 -5.26 -12.86 -1.99
CA SER A 353 -5.06 -14.31 -2.21
C SER A 353 -4.45 -14.63 -3.59
N THR A 354 -4.32 -13.65 -4.49
CA THR A 354 -3.69 -13.87 -5.80
C THR A 354 -2.16 -13.78 -5.73
N LYS A 355 -1.46 -14.53 -6.59
CA LYS A 355 0.00 -14.43 -6.73
C LYS A 355 0.50 -13.03 -7.15
N GLY A 356 -0.39 -12.23 -7.76
CA GLY A 356 -0.07 -10.86 -8.17
C GLY A 356 0.02 -9.86 -7.02
N ALA A 357 -0.50 -10.19 -5.83
CA ALA A 357 -0.43 -9.31 -4.65
C ALA A 357 0.96 -9.27 -3.98
N GLY A 358 1.89 -10.15 -4.39
CA GLY A 358 3.24 -10.20 -3.84
C GLY A 358 3.27 -10.64 -2.37
N GLN A 359 4.33 -10.25 -1.66
CA GLN A 359 4.45 -10.50 -0.22
C GLN A 359 3.78 -9.39 0.59
N TRP A 360 2.90 -9.79 1.51
CA TRP A 360 2.20 -8.85 2.38
C TRP A 360 2.07 -9.35 3.82
N LEU A 361 1.93 -8.39 4.73
CA LEU A 361 1.65 -8.58 6.15
C LEU A 361 0.36 -7.84 6.52
N LEU A 362 -0.58 -8.55 7.13
CA LEU A 362 -1.85 -7.99 7.60
C LEU A 362 -1.92 -8.07 9.12
N ILE A 363 -2.07 -6.92 9.78
CA ILE A 363 -2.23 -6.80 11.23
C ILE A 363 -3.70 -6.58 11.56
N PHE A 364 -4.26 -7.42 12.43
CA PHE A 364 -5.55 -7.20 13.09
C PHE A 364 -5.30 -6.84 14.55
N ASP A 365 -5.53 -5.57 14.89
CA ASP A 365 -5.33 -5.07 16.25
C ASP A 365 -6.64 -5.14 17.05
N ASN A 366 -6.56 -5.49 18.34
CA ASN A 366 -7.68 -5.48 19.30
C ASN A 366 -8.83 -6.47 19.03
N THR A 367 -8.53 -7.73 18.67
CA THR A 367 -9.55 -8.75 18.31
C THR A 367 -10.40 -9.33 19.46
N ASP A 368 -10.61 -8.57 20.53
CA ASP A 368 -11.25 -9.05 21.76
C ASP A 368 -12.77 -9.19 21.67
N ASP A 369 -13.43 -8.26 20.98
CA ASP A 369 -14.90 -8.16 20.96
C ASP A 369 -15.54 -8.70 19.65
N ILE A 370 -14.75 -9.32 18.75
CA ILE A 370 -15.27 -9.86 17.50
C ILE A 370 -15.76 -11.30 17.67
N ASN A 371 -16.97 -11.58 17.19
CA ASN A 371 -17.55 -12.92 17.21
C ASN A 371 -16.78 -13.89 16.31
N LEU A 372 -16.01 -14.79 16.93
CA LEU A 372 -15.28 -15.86 16.25
C LEU A 372 -16.13 -17.11 15.93
N GLY A 373 -17.44 -17.03 16.16
CA GLY A 373 -18.34 -18.18 16.10
C GLY A 373 -18.17 -19.10 17.32
N SER A 374 -19.26 -19.36 18.03
CA SER A 374 -19.31 -20.41 19.03
C SER A 374 -19.44 -21.76 18.31
N GLY A 375 -18.46 -22.65 18.50
CA GLY A 375 -18.59 -24.03 18.10
C GLY A 375 -19.83 -24.65 18.77
N GLY A 376 -20.87 -24.94 17.98
CA GLY A 376 -21.97 -25.80 18.40
C GLY A 376 -23.39 -25.21 18.43
N LEU A 377 -23.62 -23.94 18.07
CA LEU A 377 -24.99 -23.40 17.91
C LEU A 377 -25.26 -22.97 16.46
N PRO A 378 -26.49 -23.13 15.93
CA PRO A 378 -26.81 -22.72 14.57
C PRO A 378 -26.55 -21.22 14.42
N ALA A 379 -25.77 -20.85 13.40
CA ALA A 379 -25.38 -19.48 13.13
C ALA A 379 -26.60 -18.55 13.06
N ALA A 380 -26.83 -17.77 14.11
CA ALA A 380 -27.60 -16.55 14.02
C ALA A 380 -26.72 -15.54 13.26
N GLN A 381 -26.91 -15.45 11.95
CA GLN A 381 -26.54 -14.36 11.02
C GLN A 381 -25.47 -13.34 11.51
N GLY A 382 -24.28 -13.80 11.89
CA GLY A 382 -23.16 -12.95 12.31
C GLY A 382 -21.94 -13.27 11.46
N THR A 383 -21.44 -12.28 10.75
CA THR A 383 -20.16 -12.33 10.00
C THR A 383 -19.01 -12.61 10.96
N ASN A 384 -18.14 -13.57 10.62
CA ASN A 384 -17.01 -13.99 11.45
C ASN A 384 -15.71 -13.34 10.96
N VAL A 385 -14.75 -13.03 11.85
CA VAL A 385 -13.39 -12.55 11.47
C VAL A 385 -12.73 -13.47 10.47
N VAL A 386 -12.95 -14.79 10.62
CA VAL A 386 -12.41 -15.81 9.73
C VAL A 386 -12.84 -15.59 8.27
N ASP A 387 -14.01 -14.97 8.04
CA ASP A 387 -14.50 -14.67 6.70
C ASP A 387 -13.63 -13.61 6.00
N TYR A 388 -12.97 -12.73 6.75
CA TYR A 388 -12.11 -11.66 6.25
C TYR A 388 -10.72 -12.15 5.86
N LEU A 389 -10.30 -13.34 6.32
CA LEU A 389 -8.90 -13.78 6.19
C LEU A 389 -8.55 -14.20 4.75
N PRO A 390 -7.58 -13.53 4.09
CA PRO A 390 -7.01 -13.98 2.82
C PRO A 390 -6.12 -15.22 3.00
N GLN A 391 -5.95 -15.97 1.91
CA GLN A 391 -5.11 -17.17 1.87
C GLN A 391 -4.07 -17.03 0.76
N SER A 392 -2.79 -17.03 1.16
CA SER A 392 -1.61 -16.97 0.29
C SER A 392 -0.42 -17.71 0.93
N ASP A 393 0.43 -18.31 0.10
CA ASP A 393 1.66 -19.01 0.47
C ASP A 393 2.86 -18.07 0.70
N LEU A 394 2.72 -16.78 0.37
CA LEU A 394 3.78 -15.77 0.46
C LEU A 394 3.56 -14.74 1.59
N CYS A 395 2.63 -14.99 2.51
CA CYS A 395 2.07 -13.93 3.35
C CYS A 395 1.80 -14.36 4.80
N SER A 396 1.71 -13.37 5.68
CA SER A 396 1.48 -13.58 7.12
C SER A 396 0.39 -12.68 7.67
N ILE A 397 -0.31 -13.16 8.68
CA ILE A 397 -1.35 -12.43 9.42
C ILE A 397 -0.97 -12.43 10.90
N VAL A 398 -1.00 -11.26 11.53
CA VAL A 398 -0.72 -11.10 12.96
C VAL A 398 -1.94 -10.52 13.66
N PHE A 399 -2.32 -11.13 14.77
CA PHE A 399 -3.42 -10.70 15.63
C PHE A 399 -2.90 -10.15 16.95
N THR A 400 -3.54 -9.11 17.50
CA THR A 400 -3.38 -8.74 18.91
C THR A 400 -4.69 -8.97 19.67
N THR A 401 -4.58 -9.54 20.87
CA THR A 401 -5.75 -9.82 21.73
C THR A 401 -5.35 -9.90 23.21
N THR A 402 -6.27 -9.56 24.11
CA THR A 402 -6.15 -9.83 25.54
C THR A 402 -6.69 -11.21 25.93
N ASN A 403 -7.45 -11.86 25.06
CA ASN A 403 -8.10 -13.14 25.33
C ASN A 403 -7.31 -14.33 24.74
N TYR A 404 -6.92 -15.27 25.60
CA TYR A 404 -6.19 -16.47 25.20
C TYR A 404 -7.01 -17.42 24.32
N ASP A 405 -8.29 -17.59 24.61
CA ASP A 405 -9.17 -18.45 23.81
C ASP A 405 -9.31 -17.92 22.38
N THR A 406 -9.38 -16.60 22.22
CA THR A 406 -9.37 -15.92 20.92
C THR A 406 -8.04 -16.19 20.18
N ALA A 407 -6.90 -16.06 20.87
CA ALA A 407 -5.58 -16.33 20.29
C ALA A 407 -5.43 -17.78 19.82
N GLU A 408 -5.89 -18.75 20.62
CA GLU A 408 -5.85 -20.18 20.26
C GLU A 408 -6.74 -20.48 19.05
N ARG A 409 -7.95 -19.90 18.98
CA ARG A 409 -8.84 -20.07 17.82
C ARG A 409 -8.26 -19.48 16.53
N LEU A 410 -7.61 -18.32 16.61
CA LEU A 410 -7.08 -17.62 15.44
C LEU A 410 -5.74 -18.17 14.96
N ALA A 411 -4.80 -18.45 15.86
CA ALA A 411 -3.42 -18.81 15.52
C ALA A 411 -3.03 -20.24 15.91
N SER A 412 -3.93 -21.00 16.54
CA SER A 412 -3.69 -22.36 17.02
C SER A 412 -2.45 -22.44 17.92
N ARG A 413 -1.30 -22.85 17.39
CA ARG A 413 -0.04 -23.01 18.14
C ARG A 413 0.94 -21.84 17.95
N ASN A 414 0.67 -20.92 17.04
CA ASN A 414 1.54 -19.79 16.74
C ASN A 414 1.21 -18.60 17.65
N ILE A 415 1.33 -18.79 18.96
CA ILE A 415 1.01 -17.78 19.96
C ILE A 415 2.32 -17.23 20.51
N VAL A 416 2.40 -15.91 20.68
CA VAL A 416 3.49 -15.20 21.35
C VAL A 416 2.89 -14.47 22.56
N GLU A 417 3.24 -14.94 23.75
CA GLU A 417 2.72 -14.39 25.00
C GLU A 417 3.52 -13.17 25.46
N LEU A 418 2.79 -12.12 25.85
CA LEU A 418 3.34 -10.84 26.28
C LEU A 418 2.88 -10.50 27.70
N GLY A 419 3.71 -10.88 28.68
CA GLY A 419 3.53 -10.52 30.08
C GLY A 419 4.08 -9.14 30.44
N ALA A 420 4.20 -8.87 31.75
CA ALA A 420 4.85 -7.68 32.27
C ALA A 420 6.31 -7.52 31.79
N MET A 421 6.87 -6.31 31.89
CA MET A 421 8.24 -6.07 31.47
C MET A 421 9.24 -6.67 32.47
N ALA A 422 10.40 -7.10 31.96
CA ALA A 422 11.53 -7.43 32.82
C ALA A 422 11.98 -6.17 33.60
N PRO A 423 12.38 -6.28 34.89
CA PRO A 423 12.71 -5.14 35.74
C PRO A 423 13.70 -4.15 35.11
N ASP A 424 14.78 -4.65 34.50
CA ASP A 424 15.79 -3.79 33.88
C ASP A 424 15.27 -3.04 32.64
N THR A 425 14.30 -3.63 31.93
CA THR A 425 13.67 -2.98 30.76
C THR A 425 12.62 -1.97 31.20
N ALA A 426 11.84 -2.29 32.24
CA ALA A 426 10.91 -1.35 32.85
C ALA A 426 11.62 -0.13 33.43
N GLN A 427 12.80 -0.33 34.04
CA GLN A 427 13.64 0.76 34.53
C GLN A 427 14.13 1.66 33.39
N ARG A 428 14.68 1.09 32.31
CA ARG A 428 15.06 1.87 31.11
C ARG A 428 13.88 2.62 30.49
N MET A 429 12.70 2.02 30.47
CA MET A 429 11.48 2.67 29.96
C MET A 429 11.11 3.90 30.80
N MET A 430 11.12 3.76 32.13
CA MET A 430 10.87 4.86 33.05
C MET A 430 11.92 5.97 32.86
N GLU A 431 13.21 5.62 32.79
CA GLU A 431 14.31 6.55 32.57
C GLU A 431 14.17 7.32 31.24
N ASN A 432 13.73 6.66 30.17
CA ASN A 432 13.48 7.29 28.87
C ASN A 432 12.29 8.25 28.87
N HIS A 433 11.37 8.13 29.83
CA HIS A 433 10.18 8.95 29.91
C HIS A 433 10.23 10.01 31.01
N LEU A 434 11.24 10.00 31.89
CA LEU A 434 11.46 11.02 32.92
C LEU A 434 12.40 12.12 32.43
N ASN A 435 12.13 13.37 32.82
CA ASN A 435 13.05 14.49 32.55
C ASN A 435 14.32 14.40 33.41
N THR A 436 15.44 14.91 32.89
CA THR A 436 16.84 14.76 33.40
C THR A 436 17.04 15.10 34.88
N LEU A 437 16.16 15.91 35.49
CA LEU A 437 16.21 16.28 36.91
C LEU A 437 15.95 15.10 37.87
N ALA A 438 15.36 13.99 37.40
CA ALA A 438 14.98 12.85 38.24
C ALA A 438 16.02 11.71 38.29
N LEU A 439 17.05 11.71 37.42
CA LEU A 439 17.84 10.50 37.14
C LEU A 439 19.04 10.22 38.08
N GLN A 440 19.59 11.20 38.79
CA GLN A 440 20.91 11.02 39.41
C GLN A 440 20.91 10.60 40.91
N SER A 441 19.76 10.48 41.57
CA SER A 441 19.72 10.15 43.01
C SER A 441 18.61 9.18 43.48
N GLN A 442 17.74 8.65 42.60
CA GLN A 442 16.51 7.93 43.00
C GLN A 442 16.35 6.51 42.42
N GLN A 443 17.44 5.79 42.12
CA GLN A 443 17.36 4.42 41.57
C GLN A 443 16.56 3.45 42.46
N GLN A 444 16.64 3.58 43.79
CA GLN A 444 15.90 2.71 44.70
C GLN A 444 14.40 2.99 44.68
N ASP A 445 14.00 4.27 44.62
CA ASP A 445 12.59 4.67 44.54
C ASP A 445 11.96 4.26 43.21
N ALA A 446 12.72 4.35 42.11
CA ALA A 446 12.30 3.86 40.81
C ALA A 446 11.96 2.36 40.84
N LYS A 447 12.82 1.53 41.44
CA LYS A 447 12.57 0.09 41.57
C LYS A 447 11.32 -0.23 42.39
N LEU A 448 11.10 0.50 43.48
CA LEU A 448 9.91 0.32 44.31
C LEU A 448 8.65 0.74 43.57
N LEU A 449 8.65 1.89 42.90
CA LEU A 449 7.51 2.37 42.12
C LEU A 449 7.17 1.40 40.97
N LEU A 450 8.17 0.91 40.24
CA LEU A 450 7.96 -0.06 39.15
C LEU A 450 7.28 -1.35 39.61
N LYS A 451 7.55 -1.78 40.85
CA LYS A 451 6.89 -2.92 41.47
C LYS A 451 5.41 -2.65 41.73
N GLU A 452 5.06 -1.48 42.26
CA GLU A 452 3.64 -1.09 42.47
C GLU A 452 2.90 -0.97 41.12
N LEU A 453 3.59 -0.46 40.09
CA LEU A 453 3.06 -0.36 38.72
C LEU A 453 3.01 -1.72 37.98
N SER A 454 3.28 -2.83 38.68
CA SER A 454 3.26 -4.20 38.14
C SER A 454 4.11 -4.39 36.88
N PHE A 455 5.13 -3.53 36.69
CA PHE A 455 5.97 -3.47 35.49
C PHE A 455 5.19 -3.39 34.17
N LEU A 456 4.01 -2.75 34.18
CA LEU A 456 3.17 -2.57 33.00
C LEU A 456 3.58 -1.30 32.22
N PRO A 457 3.90 -1.40 30.91
CA PRO A 457 4.31 -0.26 30.09
C PRO A 457 3.37 0.95 30.18
N LEU A 458 2.05 0.73 30.07
CA LEU A 458 1.08 1.82 30.09
C LEU A 458 1.07 2.54 31.45
N ALA A 459 1.11 1.80 32.56
CA ALA A 459 1.13 2.37 33.90
C ALA A 459 2.43 3.16 34.15
N ILE A 460 3.57 2.66 33.65
CA ILE A 460 4.87 3.34 33.70
C ILE A 460 4.83 4.67 32.95
N VAL A 461 4.32 4.69 31.72
CA VAL A 461 4.22 5.90 30.89
C VAL A 461 3.33 6.94 31.57
N GLN A 462 2.16 6.53 32.09
CA GLN A 462 1.23 7.43 32.78
C GLN A 462 1.85 8.01 34.07
N ALA A 463 2.52 7.18 34.86
CA ALA A 463 3.23 7.63 36.06
C ALA A 463 4.33 8.64 35.73
N ALA A 464 5.18 8.34 34.75
CA ALA A 464 6.25 9.23 34.31
C ALA A 464 5.70 10.58 33.78
N ALA A 465 4.62 10.53 33.00
CA ALA A 465 3.95 11.71 32.46
C ALA A 465 3.39 12.60 33.59
N TYR A 466 2.74 12.01 34.60
CA TYR A 466 2.27 12.72 35.78
C TYR A 466 3.42 13.37 36.55
N ILE A 467 4.49 12.61 36.82
CA ILE A 467 5.68 13.08 37.54
C ILE A 467 6.29 14.29 36.84
N ASN A 468 6.52 14.20 35.53
CA ASN A 468 7.08 15.29 34.72
C ASN A 468 6.17 16.53 34.73
N THR A 469 4.87 16.34 34.58
CA THR A 469 3.90 17.44 34.49
C THR A 469 3.76 18.18 35.81
N ARG A 470 3.87 17.46 36.93
CA ARG A 470 3.77 18.03 38.28
C ARG A 470 5.10 18.49 38.84
N GLY A 471 6.22 18.07 38.25
CA GLY A 471 7.56 18.37 38.75
C GLY A 471 7.83 17.77 40.14
N ILE A 472 7.20 16.64 40.46
CA ILE A 472 7.35 15.95 41.75
C ILE A 472 8.42 14.84 41.66
N THR A 473 8.81 14.29 42.80
CA THR A 473 9.75 13.16 42.89
C THR A 473 9.06 11.81 42.74
N LEU A 474 9.84 10.76 42.46
CA LEU A 474 9.35 9.38 42.41
C LEU A 474 8.73 8.94 43.75
N GLN A 475 9.34 9.36 44.86
CA GLN A 475 8.87 9.07 46.20
C GLN A 475 7.52 9.73 46.52
N GLU A 476 7.34 10.99 46.12
CA GLU A 476 6.07 11.71 46.28
C GLU A 476 4.96 11.05 45.46
N TYR A 477 5.23 10.70 44.19
CA TYR A 477 4.24 10.01 43.36
C TYR A 477 3.86 8.65 43.93
N ARG A 478 4.84 7.85 44.38
CA ARG A 478 4.57 6.56 45.02
C ARG A 478 3.68 6.70 46.25
N SER A 479 3.85 7.77 47.04
CA SER A 479 3.00 8.04 48.21
C SER A 479 1.55 8.35 47.82
N ILE A 480 1.33 9.06 46.70
CA ILE A 480 0.01 9.32 46.14
C ILE A 480 -0.63 8.01 45.65
N LEU A 481 0.16 7.16 44.97
CA LEU A 481 -0.29 5.87 44.45
C LEU A 481 -0.81 4.97 45.57
N ILE A 482 0.01 4.72 46.60
CA ILE A 482 -0.34 3.87 47.75
C ILE A 482 -1.61 4.38 48.44
N ARG A 483 -1.70 5.69 48.68
CA ARG A 483 -2.88 6.29 49.31
C ARG A 483 -4.16 6.03 48.51
N GLN A 484 -4.10 6.17 47.19
CA GLN A 484 -5.26 5.92 46.33
C GLN A 484 -5.66 4.43 46.31
N GLU A 485 -4.69 3.52 46.33
CA GLU A 485 -4.97 2.09 46.44
C GLU A 485 -5.64 1.74 47.78
N GLU A 486 -5.15 2.29 48.90
CA GLU A 486 -5.77 2.13 50.23
C GLU A 486 -7.21 2.66 50.24
N GLU A 487 -7.44 3.87 49.72
CA GLU A 487 -8.78 4.44 49.63
C GLU A 487 -9.72 3.64 48.69
N ALA A 488 -9.19 2.98 47.66
CA ALA A 488 -9.97 2.11 46.77
C ALA A 488 -10.29 0.75 47.41
N LEU A 489 -9.38 0.20 48.21
CA LEU A 489 -9.57 -1.03 48.99
C LEU A 489 -10.63 -0.84 50.09
N GLU A 490 -10.61 0.30 50.79
CA GLU A 490 -11.64 0.63 51.78
C GLU A 490 -13.05 0.67 51.18
N ARG A 491 -13.18 1.24 49.97
CA ARG A 491 -14.46 1.36 49.23
C ARG A 491 -14.95 0.05 48.59
N SER A 492 -14.10 -0.96 48.43
CA SER A 492 -14.40 -2.22 47.73
C SER A 492 -14.62 -3.44 48.64
N SER A 493 -14.54 -3.26 49.95
CA SER A 493 -14.70 -4.29 50.98
C SER A 493 -16.09 -4.96 51.08
N GLU A 494 -16.99 -4.74 50.10
CA GLU A 494 -18.33 -5.34 50.02
C GLU A 494 -18.51 -6.41 48.90
N SER A 495 -17.47 -6.87 48.18
CA SER A 495 -17.64 -7.98 47.22
C SER A 495 -16.48 -8.99 47.17
N SER A 496 -16.84 -10.25 46.93
CA SER A 496 -16.14 -11.52 47.21
C SER A 496 -14.84 -11.82 46.43
N THR A 497 -14.11 -12.83 46.91
CA THR A 497 -12.65 -12.98 46.97
C THR A 497 -11.90 -13.75 45.85
N ASP A 498 -12.45 -14.04 44.67
CA ASP A 498 -11.85 -15.06 43.78
C ASP A 498 -11.20 -14.60 42.45
N THR A 499 -10.69 -13.36 42.32
CA THR A 499 -10.08 -12.91 41.03
C THR A 499 -8.82 -12.05 41.15
N LEU A 500 -7.89 -12.39 42.04
CA LEU A 500 -6.79 -11.52 42.47
C LEU A 500 -5.71 -11.17 41.40
N LEU A 501 -5.50 -12.00 40.36
CA LEU A 501 -4.45 -11.75 39.33
C LEU A 501 -4.91 -10.84 38.18
N GLU A 502 -6.17 -10.95 37.74
CA GLU A 502 -6.77 -10.01 36.79
C GLU A 502 -7.15 -8.67 37.45
N TYR A 503 -7.49 -8.69 38.75
CA TYR A 503 -7.73 -7.47 39.53
C TYR A 503 -6.49 -6.58 39.61
N GLY A 504 -5.30 -7.12 39.90
CA GLY A 504 -4.08 -6.32 40.08
C GLY A 504 -3.65 -5.55 38.82
N THR A 505 -3.76 -6.15 37.64
CA THR A 505 -3.37 -5.53 36.36
C THR A 505 -4.34 -4.42 35.94
N LYS A 506 -5.65 -4.65 36.09
CA LYS A 506 -6.67 -3.61 35.86
C LYS A 506 -6.58 -2.50 36.91
N HIS A 507 -6.24 -2.85 38.15
CA HIS A 507 -6.14 -1.89 39.26
C HIS A 507 -4.99 -0.91 39.06
N SER A 508 -3.77 -1.37 38.75
CA SER A 508 -2.61 -0.49 38.54
C SER A 508 -2.88 0.59 37.49
N ILE A 509 -3.39 0.20 36.31
CA ILE A 509 -3.68 1.15 35.21
C ILE A 509 -4.86 2.06 35.57
N ALA A 510 -5.91 1.53 36.21
CA ALA A 510 -7.03 2.34 36.65
C ALA A 510 -6.60 3.38 37.69
N THR A 511 -5.77 2.99 38.66
CA THR A 511 -5.27 3.88 39.71
C THR A 511 -4.40 4.99 39.13
N THR A 512 -3.43 4.68 38.25
CA THR A 512 -2.60 5.71 37.59
C THR A 512 -3.42 6.66 36.74
N LEU A 513 -4.44 6.14 36.04
CA LEU A 513 -5.40 6.93 35.28
C LEU A 513 -6.19 7.87 36.19
N PHE A 514 -6.83 7.36 37.24
CA PHE A 514 -7.69 8.19 38.10
C PHE A 514 -6.91 9.24 38.91
N ILE A 515 -5.66 8.96 39.29
CA ILE A 515 -4.74 9.97 39.84
C ILE A 515 -4.57 11.14 38.87
N SER A 516 -4.35 10.83 37.58
CA SER A 516 -4.17 11.84 36.55
C SER A 516 -5.46 12.59 36.25
N VAL A 517 -6.60 11.88 36.17
CA VAL A 517 -7.93 12.48 35.95
C VAL A 517 -8.31 13.43 37.08
N ASP A 518 -8.08 13.05 38.34
CA ASP A 518 -8.39 13.92 39.48
C ASP A 518 -7.55 15.21 39.44
N GLN A 519 -6.25 15.07 39.13
CA GLN A 519 -5.36 16.21 38.98
C GLN A 519 -5.72 17.11 37.79
N ILE A 520 -6.16 16.55 36.66
CA ILE A 520 -6.65 17.31 35.50
C ILE A 520 -7.92 18.08 35.89
N ARG A 521 -8.88 17.45 36.58
CA ARG A 521 -10.11 18.12 37.04
C ARG A 521 -9.84 19.33 37.93
N GLN A 522 -8.81 19.26 38.76
CA GLN A 522 -8.42 20.36 39.63
C GLN A 522 -7.71 21.50 38.88
N THR A 523 -7.05 21.23 37.74
CA THR A 523 -6.21 22.19 37.02
C THR A 523 -6.89 22.79 35.79
N SER A 524 -7.67 21.99 35.07
CA SER A 524 -8.39 22.40 33.86
C SER A 524 -9.70 21.60 33.74
N LEU A 525 -10.82 22.25 34.09
CA LEU A 525 -12.15 21.68 33.91
C LEU A 525 -12.45 21.38 32.44
N LEU A 526 -11.97 22.22 31.51
CA LEU A 526 -12.16 22.02 30.09
C LEU A 526 -11.46 20.75 29.58
N ALA A 527 -10.21 20.52 29.99
CA ALA A 527 -9.49 19.30 29.65
C ALA A 527 -10.20 18.05 30.21
N ALA A 528 -10.68 18.11 31.45
CA ALA A 528 -11.45 17.02 32.03
C ALA A 528 -12.75 16.75 31.25
N ASN A 529 -13.48 17.81 30.85
CA ASN A 529 -14.70 17.68 30.06
C ASN A 529 -14.43 17.03 28.71
N TYR A 530 -13.34 17.41 28.02
CA TYR A 530 -12.93 16.76 26.77
C TYR A 530 -12.65 15.27 26.97
N LEU A 531 -11.98 14.91 28.06
CA LEU A 531 -11.69 13.51 28.36
C LEU A 531 -12.98 12.70 28.60
N PHE A 532 -13.95 13.25 29.32
CA PHE A 532 -15.25 12.58 29.55
C PHE A 532 -16.11 12.52 28.29
N LEU A 533 -16.10 13.57 27.47
CA LEU A 533 -16.77 13.56 26.16
C LEU A 533 -16.18 12.47 25.28
N ALA A 534 -14.85 12.42 25.19
CA ALA A 534 -14.12 11.40 24.43
C ALA A 534 -14.39 9.98 24.94
N ALA A 535 -14.57 9.78 26.24
CA ALA A 535 -14.97 8.50 26.83
C ALA A 535 -16.43 8.11 26.51
N SER A 536 -17.27 9.08 26.12
CA SER A 536 -18.70 8.88 25.83
C SER A 536 -18.98 8.56 24.35
N VAL A 537 -18.02 8.83 23.47
CA VAL A 537 -18.08 8.52 22.02
C VAL A 537 -17.14 7.36 21.69
N ASP A 538 -16.94 7.07 20.41
CA ASP A 538 -15.89 6.14 20.00
C ASP A 538 -14.51 6.65 20.46
N GLY A 539 -13.67 5.75 20.97
CA GLY A 539 -12.38 6.11 21.53
C GLY A 539 -11.32 6.49 20.50
N LYS A 540 -11.60 6.31 19.20
CA LYS A 540 -10.69 6.60 18.09
C LYS A 540 -11.27 7.64 17.14
N ASP A 541 -10.38 8.32 16.43
CA ASP A 541 -10.71 9.29 15.39
C ASP A 541 -11.67 10.41 15.85
N ILE A 542 -11.48 10.88 17.09
CA ILE A 542 -12.35 11.89 17.71
C ILE A 542 -12.05 13.25 17.08
N PRO A 543 -12.98 13.86 16.31
CA PRO A 543 -12.69 15.11 15.62
C PRO A 543 -12.49 16.25 16.60
N LEU A 544 -11.47 17.09 16.37
CA LEU A 544 -11.21 18.25 17.22
C LEU A 544 -12.37 19.26 17.24
N ASP A 545 -13.27 19.23 16.25
CA ASP A 545 -14.47 20.06 16.19
C ASP A 545 -15.57 19.63 17.18
N LEU A 546 -15.54 18.37 17.63
CA LEU A 546 -16.42 17.90 18.70
C LEU A 546 -16.02 18.51 20.07
N LEU A 547 -14.77 18.99 20.19
CA LEU A 547 -14.24 19.59 21.41
C LEU A 547 -14.51 21.10 21.43
N GLU A 548 -15.72 21.46 21.88
CA GLU A 548 -16.16 22.86 21.96
C GLU A 548 -15.31 23.71 22.90
N ALA A 549 -14.88 24.89 22.45
CA ALA A 549 -14.08 25.85 23.21
C ALA A 549 -14.48 27.29 22.88
N SER A 550 -14.20 28.22 23.79
CA SER A 550 -14.46 29.66 23.55
C SER A 550 -13.49 30.24 22.53
N SER A 551 -12.31 29.62 22.35
CA SER A 551 -11.32 29.99 21.33
C SER A 551 -10.45 28.80 20.89
N PRO A 552 -9.84 28.84 19.69
CA PRO A 552 -8.88 27.82 19.25
C PRO A 552 -7.69 27.65 20.18
N HIS A 553 -7.20 28.73 20.80
CA HIS A 553 -6.10 28.68 21.77
C HIS A 553 -6.48 27.92 23.03
N GLU A 554 -7.68 28.17 23.56
CA GLU A 554 -8.19 27.49 24.76
C GLU A 554 -8.37 25.98 24.51
N ARG A 555 -8.86 25.60 23.32
CA ARG A 555 -8.94 24.20 22.89
C ARG A 555 -7.56 23.55 22.89
N GLU A 556 -6.59 24.20 22.24
CA GLU A 556 -5.24 23.69 22.11
C GLU A 556 -4.55 23.53 23.46
N ASP A 557 -4.76 24.47 24.39
CA ASP A 557 -4.20 24.39 25.75
C ASP A 557 -4.82 23.25 26.57
N ALA A 558 -6.13 23.03 26.47
CA ALA A 558 -6.77 21.86 27.09
C ALA A 558 -6.25 20.53 26.52
N ILE A 559 -6.03 20.45 25.20
CA ILE A 559 -5.46 19.25 24.56
C ILE A 559 -4.01 19.07 24.98
N LYS A 560 -3.21 20.13 25.12
CA LYS A 560 -1.84 20.05 25.67
C LYS A 560 -1.83 19.49 27.09
N VAL A 561 -2.78 19.89 27.94
CA VAL A 561 -2.93 19.32 29.28
C VAL A 561 -3.17 17.81 29.19
N LEU A 562 -4.13 17.36 28.38
CA LEU A 562 -4.38 15.91 28.21
C LEU A 562 -3.18 15.15 27.65
N SER A 563 -2.47 15.76 26.70
CA SER A 563 -1.26 15.19 26.09
C SER A 563 -0.12 15.06 27.11
N SER A 564 0.02 16.03 28.02
CA SER A 564 1.08 16.03 29.04
C SER A 564 0.98 14.88 30.05
N TYR A 565 -0.24 14.37 30.28
CA TYR A 565 -0.48 13.18 31.12
C TYR A 565 -0.49 11.86 30.33
N ALA A 566 -0.13 11.86 29.04
CA ALA A 566 -0.12 10.68 28.18
C ALA A 566 -1.46 9.90 28.14
N LEU A 567 -2.59 10.62 28.23
CA LEU A 567 -3.93 10.02 28.19
C LEU A 567 -4.51 9.94 26.77
N ILE A 568 -4.01 10.78 25.87
CA ILE A 568 -4.46 10.88 24.48
C ILE A 568 -3.28 10.80 23.52
N THR A 569 -3.54 10.34 22.30
CA THR A 569 -2.61 10.41 21.17
C THR A 569 -3.19 11.37 20.13
N ARG A 570 -2.39 12.33 19.65
CA ARG A 570 -2.82 13.24 18.58
C ARG A 570 -2.62 12.58 17.22
N ARG A 571 -3.56 12.77 16.29
CA ARG A 571 -3.40 12.45 14.86
C ARG A 571 -3.29 13.76 14.06
N PRO A 572 -2.08 14.25 13.79
CA PRO A 572 -1.90 15.56 13.15
C PRO A 572 -2.44 15.62 11.72
N ALA A 573 -2.47 14.48 11.02
CA ALA A 573 -2.95 14.39 9.64
C ALA A 573 -4.46 14.61 9.52
N ASP A 574 -5.22 14.20 10.55
CA ASP A 574 -6.69 14.07 10.46
C ASP A 574 -7.43 15.06 11.38
N PHE A 575 -6.71 15.97 12.06
CA PHE A 575 -7.30 16.87 13.07
C PHE A 575 -8.17 16.11 14.08
N ALA A 576 -7.65 14.98 14.58
CA ALA A 576 -8.36 14.06 15.46
C ALA A 576 -7.51 13.61 16.66
N LEU A 577 -8.17 13.04 17.67
CA LEU A 577 -7.56 12.45 18.86
C LEU A 577 -7.97 11.00 19.04
N ASP A 578 -7.05 10.20 19.60
CA ASP A 578 -7.35 8.86 20.08
C ASP A 578 -7.16 8.78 21.60
N LEU A 579 -8.04 8.03 22.26
CA LEU A 579 -7.83 7.53 23.61
C LEU A 579 -7.27 6.11 23.53
N HIS A 580 -6.34 5.80 24.43
CA HIS A 580 -5.91 4.41 24.60
C HIS A 580 -7.13 3.56 25.04
N GLN A 581 -7.35 2.40 24.41
CA GLN A 581 -8.55 1.57 24.63
C GLN A 581 -8.85 1.30 26.11
N LEU A 582 -7.83 0.95 26.91
CA LEU A 582 -8.00 0.75 28.36
C LEU A 582 -8.39 2.02 29.11
N VAL A 583 -7.87 3.18 28.69
CA VAL A 583 -8.25 4.47 29.28
C VAL A 583 -9.71 4.76 28.96
N HIS A 584 -10.10 4.60 27.69
CA HIS A 584 -11.48 4.75 27.24
C HIS A 584 -12.45 3.82 27.98
N ARG A 585 -12.18 2.50 28.00
CA ARG A 585 -13.02 1.49 28.67
C ARG A 585 -13.17 1.79 30.17
N THR A 586 -12.07 2.09 30.85
CA THR A 586 -12.07 2.39 32.29
C THR A 586 -12.87 3.66 32.62
N LEU A 587 -12.72 4.72 31.80
CA LEU A 587 -13.49 5.96 31.97
C LEU A 587 -14.98 5.76 31.69
N ARG A 588 -15.32 4.97 30.66
CA ARG A 588 -16.70 4.66 30.30
C ARG A 588 -17.41 3.90 31.41
N GLU A 589 -16.81 2.81 31.91
CA GLU A 589 -17.33 2.04 33.05
C GLU A 589 -17.55 2.92 34.29
N TRP A 590 -16.66 3.89 34.51
CA TRP A 590 -16.78 4.83 35.63
C TRP A 590 -17.91 5.85 35.45
N LEU A 591 -18.13 6.35 34.22
CA LEU A 591 -19.26 7.24 33.91
C LEU A 591 -20.61 6.53 34.05
N GLU A 592 -20.69 5.28 33.61
CA GLU A 592 -21.89 4.44 33.74
C GLU A 592 -22.28 4.21 35.20
N ARG A 593 -21.31 3.92 36.08
CA ARG A 593 -21.54 3.74 37.52
C ARG A 593 -22.00 5.01 38.26
N ARG A 594 -21.82 6.18 37.67
CA ARG A 594 -22.22 7.48 38.25
C ARG A 594 -23.51 8.04 37.68
N SER A 595 -23.98 7.49 36.57
CA SER A 595 -25.19 7.94 35.87
C SER A 595 -26.42 7.06 36.16
N GLY A 596 -26.22 5.87 36.75
CA GLY A 596 -27.25 5.11 37.47
C GLY A 596 -27.33 5.51 38.93
#